data_AF-A0A7X7E4W7-F1
#
_entry.id   AF-A0A7X7E4W7-F1
#
_cell.length_a   1.000
_cell.length_b   1.000
_cell.length_c   1.000
_cell.angle_alpha   90.00
_cell.angle_beta   90.00
_cell.angle_gamma   90.00
#
_symmetry.space_group_name_H-M   'P 1'
#
loop_
_entity.id
_entity.type
_entity.pdbx_description
1 polymer ?
#
loop_
_entity_poly.entity_id
_entity_poly.type
_entity_poly.pdbx_seq_one_letter_code
_entity_poly.pdbx_strand_id
1 'polypeptide(L)'
;MLPEPIAEPFTFTYVIGMQRIENYDNYRDFLKDYFQDRKKRFPYFSNRYFCQKSGIKSPSLFQEVVEGKRNLTQKTIAAFIKGMDLTDRDAAFFTILVHLNQAKTSQERDFYLSQLKNLKQKVQVEVVPADHYEYYSRWYNPAIRELCCIVKWNDDYELLGSLLQPPLKAKDAKESVELLLRLGFLTKDESGNFTQTSPAI
;
A
#
# COMPACT_ATOMS: atom_id res chain seq x y z
N MET A 1 -2.72 -51.70 16.29
CA MET A 1 -1.97 -51.35 15.07
C MET A 1 -2.80 -50.30 14.35
N LEU A 2 -2.58 -49.03 14.68
CA LEU A 2 -3.26 -47.87 14.08
C LEU A 2 -2.40 -47.42 12.89
N PRO A 3 -3.00 -47.05 11.74
CA PRO A 3 -2.22 -46.58 10.60
C PRO A 3 -1.60 -45.22 10.95
N GLU A 4 -0.31 -45.06 10.68
CA GLU A 4 0.36 -43.76 10.79
C GLU A 4 -0.24 -42.77 9.78
N PRO A 5 -0.51 -41.51 10.18
CA PRO A 5 -0.91 -40.48 9.25
C PRO A 5 0.32 -40.04 8.44
N ILE A 6 0.30 -40.32 7.14
CA ILE A 6 1.21 -39.72 6.16
C ILE A 6 0.88 -38.22 6.10
N ALA A 7 1.61 -37.44 6.87
CA ALA A 7 1.65 -35.99 6.72
C ALA A 7 2.84 -35.64 5.83
N GLU A 8 2.64 -35.69 4.51
CA GLU A 8 3.53 -34.94 3.60
C GLU A 8 3.35 -33.44 3.91
N PRO A 9 4.43 -32.67 4.10
CA PRO A 9 4.30 -31.24 4.29
C PRO A 9 3.81 -30.64 2.97
N PHE A 10 2.54 -30.24 2.94
CA PHE A 10 2.03 -29.32 1.93
C PHE A 10 2.87 -28.03 2.02
N THR A 11 3.93 -27.94 1.23
CA THR A 11 4.58 -26.67 0.92
C THR A 11 3.59 -25.84 0.11
N PHE A 12 2.70 -25.15 0.82
CA PHE A 12 1.86 -24.11 0.26
C PHE A 12 2.81 -22.99 -0.19
N THR A 13 3.26 -23.08 -1.45
CA THR A 13 3.99 -21.98 -2.08
C THR A 13 2.97 -20.88 -2.24
N TYR A 14 2.89 -19.99 -1.24
CA TYR A 14 1.99 -18.85 -1.28
C TYR A 14 2.32 -18.08 -2.56
N VAL A 15 1.39 -18.07 -3.52
CA VAL A 15 1.51 -17.25 -4.72
C VAL A 15 1.24 -15.82 -4.27
N ILE A 16 2.22 -15.21 -3.61
CA ILE A 16 2.20 -13.81 -3.20
C ILE A 16 2.25 -13.03 -4.52
N GLY A 17 1.16 -12.34 -4.89
CA GLY A 17 1.20 -11.35 -5.97
C GLY A 17 2.23 -10.27 -5.65
N MET A 18 2.74 -9.58 -6.68
CA MET A 18 3.79 -8.55 -6.52
C MET A 18 3.47 -7.60 -5.35
N GLN A 19 4.33 -7.61 -4.33
CA GLN A 19 4.20 -6.71 -3.18
C GLN A 19 4.77 -5.33 -3.53
N ARG A 20 4.56 -4.37 -2.62
CA ARG A 20 5.26 -3.09 -2.64
C ARG A 20 6.78 -3.30 -2.46
N ILE A 21 7.60 -2.51 -3.13
CA ILE A 21 9.06 -2.70 -3.17
C ILE A 21 9.73 -2.64 -1.79
N GLU A 22 9.18 -1.82 -0.88
CA GLU A 22 9.65 -1.70 0.50
C GLU A 22 9.58 -3.00 1.30
N ASN A 23 8.77 -3.98 0.87
CA ASN A 23 8.58 -5.26 1.55
C ASN A 23 9.54 -6.36 1.06
N TYR A 24 10.42 -6.05 0.11
CA TYR A 24 11.44 -6.99 -0.37
C TYR A 24 12.78 -6.78 0.35
N ASP A 25 13.41 -7.89 0.73
CA ASP A 25 14.79 -7.91 1.23
C ASP A 25 15.82 -8.16 0.12
N ASN A 26 15.36 -8.61 -1.05
CA ASN A 26 16.17 -8.92 -2.21
C ASN A 26 15.56 -8.32 -3.48
N TYR A 27 16.29 -7.44 -4.15
CA TYR A 27 15.81 -6.79 -5.36
C TYR A 27 15.54 -7.77 -6.52
N ARG A 28 16.18 -8.95 -6.55
CA ARG A 28 15.97 -9.95 -7.62
C ARG A 28 14.60 -10.61 -7.50
N ASP A 29 14.14 -10.84 -6.28
CA ASP A 29 12.80 -11.37 -6.01
C ASP A 29 11.73 -10.35 -6.44
N PHE A 30 11.95 -9.06 -6.14
CA PHE A 30 11.11 -7.97 -6.65
C PHE A 30 11.05 -7.95 -8.18
N LEU A 31 12.19 -8.09 -8.87
CA LEU A 31 12.24 -8.11 -10.34
C LEU A 31 11.51 -9.31 -10.93
N LYS A 32 11.61 -10.48 -10.28
CA LYS A 32 10.90 -11.69 -10.68
C LYS A 32 9.39 -11.49 -10.58
N ASP A 33 8.91 -10.98 -9.45
CA ASP A 33 7.49 -10.74 -9.21
C ASP A 33 6.94 -9.65 -10.12
N TYR A 34 7.69 -8.56 -10.31
CA TYR A 34 7.37 -7.50 -11.27
C TYR A 34 7.15 -8.07 -12.67
N PHE A 35 8.08 -8.90 -13.15
CA PHE A 35 7.98 -9.47 -14.49
C PHE A 35 6.75 -10.38 -14.64
N GLN A 36 6.49 -11.21 -13.63
CA GLN A 36 5.33 -12.10 -13.61
C GLN A 36 4.01 -11.33 -13.56
N ASP A 37 3.90 -10.31 -12.70
CA ASP A 37 2.72 -9.45 -12.60
C ASP A 37 2.45 -8.72 -13.93
N ARG A 38 3.47 -8.10 -14.52
CA ARG A 38 3.33 -7.43 -15.82
C ARG A 38 2.92 -8.38 -16.93
N LYS A 39 3.47 -9.60 -16.98
CA LYS A 39 3.10 -10.62 -17.96
C LYS A 39 1.65 -11.12 -17.78
N LYS A 40 1.16 -11.19 -16.55
CA LYS A 40 -0.24 -11.53 -16.25
C LYS A 40 -1.20 -10.42 -16.69
N ARG A 41 -0.87 -9.15 -16.42
CA ARG A 41 -1.72 -7.99 -16.75
C ARG A 41 -1.69 -7.60 -18.23
N PHE A 42 -0.54 -7.77 -18.88
CA PHE A 42 -0.31 -7.31 -20.24
C PHE A 42 0.27 -8.45 -21.09
N PRO A 43 -0.54 -9.09 -21.96
CA PRO A 43 -0.09 -10.21 -22.80
C PRO A 43 1.09 -9.88 -23.73
N TYR A 44 1.25 -8.60 -24.10
CA TYR A 44 2.36 -8.11 -24.94
C TYR A 44 3.68 -7.91 -24.17
N PHE A 45 3.64 -7.95 -22.83
CA PHE A 45 4.82 -7.73 -22.01
C PHE A 45 5.82 -8.89 -22.17
N SER A 46 7.05 -8.55 -22.53
CA SER A 46 8.14 -9.49 -22.79
C SER A 46 9.49 -8.87 -22.47
N ASN A 47 10.56 -9.68 -22.41
CA ASN A 47 11.93 -9.17 -22.25
C ASN A 47 12.29 -8.12 -23.32
N ARG A 48 11.84 -8.34 -24.57
CA ARG A 48 12.07 -7.41 -25.68
C ARG A 48 11.36 -6.08 -25.44
N TYR A 49 10.10 -6.14 -25.02
CA TYR A 49 9.34 -4.93 -24.67
C TYR A 49 10.03 -4.15 -23.53
N PHE A 50 10.45 -4.85 -22.48
CA PHE A 50 11.18 -4.22 -21.37
C PHE A 50 12.47 -3.55 -21.83
N CYS A 51 13.26 -4.21 -22.69
CA CYS A 51 14.50 -3.64 -23.24
C CYS A 51 14.25 -2.38 -24.05
N GLN A 52 13.21 -2.37 -24.88
CA GLN A 52 12.81 -1.19 -25.64
C GLN A 52 12.43 -0.03 -24.71
N LYS A 53 11.62 -0.28 -23.68
CA LYS A 53 11.18 0.74 -22.72
C LYS A 53 12.33 1.29 -21.86
N SER A 54 13.20 0.40 -21.36
CA SER A 54 14.35 0.74 -20.52
C SER A 54 15.53 1.37 -21.29
N GLY A 55 15.57 1.23 -22.62
CA GLY A 55 16.72 1.61 -23.43
C GLY A 55 17.92 0.65 -23.30
N ILE A 56 17.69 -0.54 -22.75
CA ILE A 56 18.71 -1.58 -22.63
C ILE A 56 18.89 -2.27 -23.99
N LYS A 57 20.14 -2.36 -24.45
CA LYS A 57 20.49 -3.02 -25.72
C LYS A 57 20.59 -4.54 -25.61
N SER A 58 20.89 -5.07 -24.42
CA SER A 58 21.11 -6.50 -24.19
C SER A 58 19.79 -7.18 -23.80
N PRO A 59 19.18 -8.01 -24.66
CA PRO A 59 17.88 -8.63 -24.40
C PRO A 59 17.89 -9.62 -23.23
N SER A 60 19.06 -10.18 -22.91
CA SER A 60 19.25 -11.16 -21.83
C SER A 60 19.47 -10.52 -20.45
N LEU A 61 19.83 -9.23 -20.39
CA LEU A 61 20.26 -8.59 -19.14
C LEU A 61 19.22 -8.72 -18.02
N PHE A 62 17.93 -8.57 -18.33
CA PHE A 62 16.88 -8.71 -17.32
C PHE A 62 16.89 -10.11 -16.70
N GLN A 63 16.91 -11.16 -17.52
CA GLN A 63 16.94 -12.54 -17.04
C GLN A 63 18.25 -12.86 -16.31
N GLU A 64 19.39 -12.43 -16.83
CA GLU A 64 20.69 -12.60 -16.16
C GLU A 64 20.73 -11.94 -14.77
N VAL A 65 20.04 -10.81 -14.61
CA VAL A 65 19.89 -10.12 -13.32
C VAL A 65 18.86 -10.80 -12.41
N VAL A 66 17.81 -11.42 -12.94
CA VAL A 66 16.90 -12.20 -12.08
C VAL A 66 17.57 -13.50 -11.62
N GLU A 67 18.35 -14.15 -12.49
CA GLU A 67 18.99 -15.46 -12.26
C GLU A 67 20.28 -15.44 -11.42
N GLY A 68 20.74 -14.28 -10.93
CA GLY A 68 22.01 -14.21 -10.18
C GLY A 68 23.25 -13.98 -11.05
N LYS A 69 23.17 -14.21 -12.37
CA LYS A 69 24.31 -14.23 -13.29
C LYS A 69 24.99 -12.88 -13.47
N ARG A 70 24.25 -11.78 -13.35
CA ARG A 70 24.78 -10.42 -13.44
C ARG A 70 24.27 -9.51 -12.34
N ASN A 71 25.12 -8.55 -12.01
CA ASN A 71 24.90 -7.49 -11.05
C ASN A 71 24.50 -6.20 -11.77
N LEU A 72 23.74 -5.33 -11.10
CA LEU A 72 23.33 -4.05 -11.65
C LEU A 72 24.38 -2.98 -11.34
N THR A 73 24.81 -2.28 -12.40
CA THR A 73 25.61 -1.06 -12.33
C THR A 73 24.73 0.18 -12.18
N GLN A 74 25.28 1.33 -11.80
CA GLN A 74 24.53 2.59 -11.70
C GLN A 74 23.74 2.92 -12.99
N LYS A 75 24.38 2.72 -14.14
CA LYS A 75 23.76 2.94 -15.45
C LYS A 75 22.56 2.01 -15.69
N THR A 76 22.71 0.73 -15.33
CA THR A 76 21.63 -0.24 -15.52
C THR A 76 20.55 -0.09 -14.46
N ILE A 77 20.85 0.37 -13.24
CA ILE A 77 19.84 0.74 -12.23
C ILE A 77 18.91 1.81 -12.79
N ALA A 78 19.47 2.91 -13.34
CA ALA A 78 18.68 3.97 -13.96
C ALA A 78 17.82 3.46 -15.14
N ALA A 79 18.37 2.57 -15.97
CA ALA A 79 17.63 1.97 -17.07
C ALA A 79 16.47 1.08 -16.57
N PHE A 80 16.68 0.30 -15.49
CA PHE A 80 15.65 -0.53 -14.87
C PHE A 80 14.55 0.31 -14.23
N ILE A 81 14.90 1.39 -13.52
CA ILE A 81 13.94 2.36 -12.97
C ILE A 81 13.05 2.91 -14.09
N LYS A 82 13.65 3.37 -15.20
CA LYS A 82 12.91 3.84 -16.38
C LYS A 82 12.04 2.75 -17.01
N GLY A 83 12.57 1.53 -17.14
CA GLY A 83 11.84 0.40 -17.73
C GLY A 83 10.63 -0.02 -16.90
N MET A 84 10.75 0.06 -15.58
CA MET A 84 9.69 -0.25 -14.62
C MET A 84 8.73 0.91 -14.37
N ASP A 85 9.12 2.12 -14.78
CA ASP A 85 8.36 3.35 -14.56
C ASP A 85 8.14 3.62 -13.06
N LEU A 86 9.21 3.44 -12.28
CA LEU A 86 9.15 3.66 -10.84
C LEU A 86 9.04 5.15 -10.54
N THR A 87 8.20 5.48 -9.57
CA THR A 87 8.17 6.82 -8.96
C THR A 87 9.53 7.14 -8.32
N ASP A 88 9.84 8.42 -8.10
CA ASP A 88 11.10 8.83 -7.46
C ASP A 88 11.33 8.11 -6.12
N ARG A 89 10.26 7.88 -5.37
CA ARG A 89 10.28 7.15 -4.11
C ARG A 89 10.61 5.66 -4.30
N ASP A 90 9.89 4.97 -5.19
CA ASP A 90 10.12 3.55 -5.45
C ASP A 90 11.50 3.33 -6.10
N ALA A 91 11.98 4.29 -6.91
CA ALA A 91 13.31 4.31 -7.48
C ALA A 91 14.40 4.42 -6.41
N ALA A 92 14.21 5.25 -5.37
CA ALA A 92 15.10 5.35 -4.23
C ALA A 92 15.17 4.02 -3.46
N PHE A 93 14.02 3.39 -3.19
CA PHE A 93 13.95 2.07 -2.58
C PHE A 93 14.70 1.02 -3.39
N PHE A 94 14.41 0.94 -4.69
CA PHE A 94 15.07 -0.01 -5.58
C PHE A 94 16.58 0.17 -5.58
N THR A 95 17.05 1.41 -5.69
CA THR A 95 18.48 1.74 -5.72
C THR A 95 19.17 1.31 -4.42
N ILE A 96 18.62 1.68 -3.26
CA ILE A 96 19.19 1.30 -1.96
C ILE A 96 19.19 -0.22 -1.79
N LEU A 97 18.10 -0.91 -2.15
CA LEU A 97 18.00 -2.36 -2.06
C LEU A 97 19.05 -3.06 -2.94
N VAL A 98 19.21 -2.59 -4.17
CA VAL A 98 20.23 -3.09 -5.10
C VAL A 98 21.65 -2.91 -4.54
N HIS A 99 21.96 -1.76 -3.94
CA HIS A 99 23.27 -1.55 -3.32
C HIS A 99 23.47 -2.39 -2.06
N LEU A 100 22.44 -2.50 -1.22
CA LEU A 100 22.45 -3.33 -0.01
C LEU A 100 22.72 -4.81 -0.34
N ASN A 101 22.08 -5.35 -1.38
CA ASN A 101 22.24 -6.73 -1.81
C ASN A 101 23.58 -7.00 -2.53
N GLN A 102 24.25 -5.97 -3.06
CA GLN A 102 25.54 -6.08 -3.76
C GLN A 102 26.75 -5.62 -2.93
N ALA A 103 26.52 -5.14 -1.70
CA ALA A 103 27.56 -4.69 -0.77
C ALA A 103 28.54 -5.83 -0.46
N LYS A 104 29.84 -5.52 -0.45
CA LYS A 104 30.90 -6.52 -0.21
C LYS A 104 31.44 -6.46 1.21
N THR A 105 31.31 -5.32 1.87
CA THR A 105 31.82 -5.10 3.23
C THR A 105 30.67 -4.91 4.22
N SER A 106 30.91 -5.23 5.49
CA SER A 106 29.93 -4.95 6.55
C SER A 106 29.62 -3.46 6.63
N GLN A 107 30.64 -2.60 6.47
CA GLN A 107 30.47 -1.16 6.52
C GLN A 107 29.53 -0.63 5.41
N GLU A 108 29.69 -1.10 4.17
CA GLU A 108 28.78 -0.78 3.08
C GLU A 108 27.35 -1.29 3.37
N ARG A 109 27.24 -2.53 3.87
CA ARG A 109 25.96 -3.13 4.20
C ARG A 109 25.22 -2.33 5.28
N ASP A 110 25.92 -1.96 6.36
CA ASP A 110 25.37 -1.18 7.46
C ASP A 110 24.95 0.22 7.00
N PHE A 111 25.75 0.84 6.13
CA PHE A 111 25.40 2.11 5.49
C PHE A 111 24.08 2.02 4.72
N TYR A 112 23.94 1.08 3.77
CA TYR A 112 22.71 0.96 2.98
C TYR A 112 21.51 0.49 3.82
N LEU A 113 21.74 -0.33 4.85
CA LEU A 113 20.68 -0.75 5.77
C LEU A 113 20.12 0.44 6.55
N SER A 114 20.99 1.36 7.00
CA SER A 114 20.55 2.59 7.67
C SER A 114 19.73 3.49 6.73
N GLN A 115 20.15 3.64 5.47
CA GLN A 115 19.43 4.41 4.46
C GLN A 115 18.05 3.79 4.19
N LEU A 116 17.96 2.46 4.08
CA LEU A 116 16.71 1.74 3.87
C LEU A 116 15.75 1.95 5.06
N LYS A 117 16.25 1.86 6.30
CA LYS A 117 15.45 2.11 7.51
C LYS A 117 14.90 3.53 7.55
N ASN A 118 15.72 4.54 7.25
CA ASN A 118 15.29 5.93 7.22
C ASN A 118 14.21 6.16 6.15
N LEU A 119 14.36 5.52 4.98
CA LEU A 119 13.36 5.61 3.93
C LEU A 119 12.05 4.92 4.33
N LYS A 120 12.11 3.76 5.01
CA LYS A 120 10.94 3.06 5.58
C LYS A 120 10.25 3.85 6.69
N GLN A 121 10.99 4.53 7.58
CA GLN A 121 10.39 5.36 8.64
C GLN A 121 9.60 6.56 8.09
N LYS A 122 10.05 7.13 6.96
CA LYS A 122 9.26 8.12 6.19
C LYS A 122 8.04 7.51 5.50
N VAL A 123 7.96 6.18 5.41
CA VAL A 123 6.76 5.41 5.07
C VAL A 123 6.06 5.03 6.38
N GLN A 124 5.83 5.97 7.31
CA GLN A 124 4.77 5.73 8.28
C GLN A 124 3.52 5.42 7.45
N VAL A 125 3.21 4.14 7.35
CA VAL A 125 1.90 3.64 7.06
C VAL A 125 1.10 4.36 8.12
N GLU A 126 0.32 5.36 7.71
CA GLU A 126 -0.91 5.62 8.44
C GLU A 126 -1.59 4.27 8.42
N VAL A 127 -1.37 3.51 9.49
CA VAL A 127 -2.26 2.43 9.86
C VAL A 127 -3.54 3.19 10.02
N VAL A 128 -4.35 3.18 8.97
CA VAL A 128 -5.74 3.60 8.99
C VAL A 128 -6.28 2.88 10.22
N PRO A 129 -6.44 3.58 11.36
CA PRO A 129 -6.76 2.91 12.61
C PRO A 129 -8.01 2.06 12.36
N ALA A 130 -8.16 0.89 13.00
CA ALA A 130 -9.31 0.00 12.69
C ALA A 130 -10.66 0.75 12.70
N ASP A 131 -10.74 1.73 13.58
CA ASP A 131 -11.66 2.87 13.65
C ASP A 131 -12.03 3.51 12.29
N HIS A 132 -11.08 3.85 11.44
CA HIS A 132 -11.34 4.40 10.09
C HIS A 132 -11.92 3.36 9.13
N TYR A 133 -11.68 2.05 9.33
CA TYR A 133 -12.42 1.02 8.58
C TYR A 133 -13.90 1.03 8.97
N GLU A 134 -14.21 1.20 10.26
CA GLU A 134 -15.59 1.33 10.75
C GLU A 134 -16.28 2.58 10.17
N TYR A 135 -15.55 3.67 9.99
CA TYR A 135 -16.03 4.84 9.24
C TYR A 135 -16.44 4.48 7.81
N TYR A 136 -15.63 3.76 7.05
CA TYR A 136 -15.99 3.35 5.68
C TYR A 136 -16.94 2.13 5.63
N SER A 137 -17.20 1.46 6.75
CA SER A 137 -18.02 0.24 6.80
C SER A 137 -19.48 0.47 6.43
N ARG A 138 -19.98 1.69 6.62
CA ARG A 138 -21.33 2.11 6.26
C ARG A 138 -21.26 3.34 5.37
N TRP A 139 -21.99 3.31 4.26
CA TRP A 139 -22.06 4.41 3.29
C TRP A 139 -22.53 5.73 3.91
N TYR A 140 -23.29 5.67 5.00
CA TYR A 140 -23.89 6.84 5.63
C TYR A 140 -22.98 7.55 6.64
N ASN A 141 -21.88 6.95 7.09
CA ASN A 141 -21.00 7.62 8.05
C ASN A 141 -20.36 8.89 7.44
N PRO A 142 -19.82 8.86 6.20
CA PRO A 142 -19.38 10.08 5.54
C PRO A 142 -20.51 11.09 5.31
N ALA A 143 -21.71 10.62 4.96
CA ALA A 143 -22.83 11.51 4.67
C ALA A 143 -23.34 12.24 5.93
N ILE A 144 -23.40 11.53 7.06
CA ILE A 144 -23.79 12.10 8.36
C ILE A 144 -22.74 13.09 8.86
N ARG A 145 -21.46 12.80 8.67
CA ARG A 145 -20.36 13.72 9.01
C ARG A 145 -20.52 15.09 8.36
N GLU A 146 -20.88 15.11 7.07
CA GLU A 146 -21.14 16.37 6.36
C GLU A 146 -22.43 17.04 6.84
N LEU A 147 -23.54 16.28 6.95
CA LEU A 147 -24.84 16.82 7.33
C LEU A 147 -24.86 17.43 8.73
N CYS A 148 -24.16 16.83 9.70
CA CYS A 148 -24.05 17.36 11.07
C CYS A 148 -23.45 18.76 11.12
N CYS A 149 -22.63 19.13 10.14
CA CYS A 149 -21.95 20.43 10.08
C CYS A 149 -22.73 21.48 9.28
N ILE A 150 -23.63 21.04 8.39
CA ILE A 150 -24.38 21.92 7.46
C ILE A 150 -25.75 22.29 8.04
N VAL A 151 -26.40 21.35 8.73
CA VAL A 151 -27.80 21.51 9.17
C VAL A 151 -27.83 21.74 10.67
N LYS A 152 -28.71 22.63 11.14
CA LYS A 152 -29.05 22.72 12.57
C LYS A 152 -30.10 21.67 12.90
N TRP A 153 -29.70 20.64 13.62
CA TRP A 153 -30.56 19.49 13.94
C TRP A 153 -30.80 19.30 15.44
N ASN A 154 -30.13 20.05 16.33
CA ASN A 154 -30.40 20.08 17.78
C ASN A 154 -30.50 18.69 18.46
N ASP A 155 -29.62 17.76 18.10
CA ASP A 155 -29.64 16.36 18.57
C ASP A 155 -30.90 15.54 18.14
N ASP A 156 -31.69 16.01 17.16
CA ASP A 156 -32.80 15.27 16.53
C ASP A 156 -32.30 14.30 15.43
N TYR A 157 -32.10 13.05 15.83
CA TYR A 157 -31.63 11.99 14.94
C TYR A 157 -32.67 11.53 13.90
N GLU A 158 -33.97 11.76 14.12
CA GLU A 158 -35.00 11.47 13.12
C GLU A 158 -34.90 12.47 11.97
N LEU A 159 -34.76 13.76 12.29
CA LEU A 159 -34.53 14.81 11.31
C LEU A 159 -33.25 14.51 10.52
N LEU A 160 -32.14 14.23 11.20
CA LEU A 160 -30.85 13.95 10.56
C LEU A 160 -30.91 12.74 9.61
N GLY A 161 -31.56 11.65 10.02
CA GLY A 161 -31.74 10.46 9.19
C GLY A 161 -32.67 10.67 7.99
N SER A 162 -33.71 11.50 8.16
CA SER A 162 -34.68 11.80 7.11
C SER A 162 -34.12 12.66 5.97
N LEU A 163 -33.07 13.43 6.24
CA LEU A 163 -32.40 14.31 5.26
C LEU A 163 -31.50 13.54 4.29
N LEU A 164 -31.24 12.27 4.55
CA LEU A 164 -30.46 11.38 3.68
C LEU A 164 -31.33 10.67 2.66
N GLN A 165 -30.70 10.30 1.54
CA GLN A 165 -31.33 9.48 0.52
C GLN A 165 -30.44 8.27 0.21
N PRO A 166 -30.86 7.03 0.56
CA PRO A 166 -32.12 6.67 1.23
C PRO A 166 -32.19 7.14 2.70
N PRO A 167 -33.41 7.37 3.24
CA PRO A 167 -33.58 7.83 4.61
C PRO A 167 -33.14 6.76 5.61
N LEU A 168 -32.57 7.20 6.72
CA LEU A 168 -32.10 6.34 7.81
C LEU A 168 -33.03 6.42 9.01
N LYS A 169 -33.06 5.35 9.80
CA LYS A 169 -33.71 5.37 11.10
C LYS A 169 -32.88 6.20 12.08
N ALA A 170 -33.54 6.84 13.04
CA ALA A 170 -32.87 7.60 14.09
C ALA A 170 -31.78 6.80 14.83
N LYS A 171 -32.00 5.50 15.01
CA LYS A 171 -31.02 4.59 15.61
C LYS A 171 -29.71 4.55 14.82
N ASP A 172 -29.78 4.34 13.51
CA ASP A 172 -28.60 4.25 12.63
C ASP A 172 -27.88 5.60 12.54
N ALA A 173 -28.66 6.70 12.51
CA ALA A 173 -28.11 8.06 12.53
C ALA A 173 -27.36 8.35 13.84
N LYS A 174 -27.93 7.94 14.98
CA LYS A 174 -27.30 8.09 16.30
C LYS A 174 -26.01 7.27 16.41
N GLU A 175 -26.04 6.01 16.02
CA GLU A 175 -24.86 5.12 16.02
C GLU A 175 -23.72 5.71 15.17
N SER A 176 -24.04 6.29 14.02
CA SER A 176 -23.07 6.98 13.17
C SER A 176 -22.49 8.23 13.82
N VAL A 177 -23.30 9.11 14.43
CA VAL A 177 -22.79 10.30 15.13
C VAL A 177 -21.88 9.93 16.31
N GLU A 178 -22.28 8.94 17.11
CA GLU A 178 -21.47 8.43 18.22
C GLU A 178 -20.14 7.85 17.74
N LEU A 179 -20.17 7.07 16.65
CA LEU A 179 -18.97 6.58 15.98
C LEU A 179 -18.07 7.76 15.58
N LEU A 180 -18.59 8.75 14.86
CA LEU A 180 -17.81 9.89 14.37
C LEU A 180 -17.19 10.74 15.50
N LEU A 181 -17.88 10.89 16.63
CA LEU A 181 -17.33 11.53 17.83
C LEU A 181 -16.21 10.68 18.45
N ARG A 182 -16.42 9.36 18.56
CA ARG A 182 -15.42 8.41 19.09
C ARG A 182 -14.15 8.39 18.23
N LEU A 183 -14.30 8.44 16.91
CA LEU A 183 -13.18 8.48 15.97
C LEU A 183 -12.51 9.85 15.86
N GLY A 184 -13.07 10.87 16.54
CA GLY A 184 -12.57 12.24 16.46
C GLY A 184 -12.80 12.92 15.11
N PHE A 185 -13.74 12.44 14.28
CA PHE A 185 -14.11 13.07 13.02
C PHE A 185 -15.11 14.21 13.18
N LEU A 186 -15.86 14.21 14.29
CA LEU A 186 -16.70 15.31 14.73
C LEU A 186 -16.28 15.76 16.12
N THR A 187 -16.46 17.04 16.41
CA THR A 187 -16.44 17.59 17.77
C THR A 187 -17.70 18.42 18.00
N LYS A 188 -18.17 18.47 19.25
CA LYS A 188 -19.33 19.28 19.65
C LYS A 188 -18.84 20.51 20.40
N ASP A 189 -19.25 21.69 19.96
CA ASP A 189 -18.93 22.95 20.62
C ASP A 189 -19.84 23.19 21.85
N GLU A 190 -19.49 24.18 22.68
CA GLU A 190 -20.28 24.56 23.87
C GLU A 190 -21.68 25.09 23.52
N SER A 191 -21.92 25.45 22.25
CA SER A 191 -23.20 25.93 21.74
C SER A 191 -24.07 24.82 21.15
N GLY A 192 -23.60 23.56 21.17
CA GLY A 192 -24.31 22.39 20.66
C GLY A 192 -24.18 22.13 19.16
N ASN A 193 -23.33 22.87 18.43
CA ASN A 193 -23.05 22.63 17.01
C ASN A 193 -21.91 21.62 16.83
N PHE A 194 -21.93 20.92 15.70
CA PHE A 194 -20.92 19.94 15.32
C PHE A 194 -19.97 20.52 14.28
N THR A 195 -18.67 20.32 14.47
CA THR A 195 -17.63 20.74 13.53
C THR A 195 -16.72 19.57 13.18
N GLN A 196 -16.20 19.57 11.94
CA GLN A 196 -15.24 18.55 11.49
C GLN A 196 -13.85 18.85 12.03
N THR A 197 -13.17 17.82 12.53
CA THR A 197 -11.81 17.97 13.08
C THR A 197 -10.73 18.08 11.99
N SER A 198 -11.01 17.60 10.78
CA SER A 198 -10.13 17.74 9.60
C SER A 198 -10.98 17.90 8.32
N PRO A 199 -10.65 18.81 7.40
CA PRO A 199 -11.39 18.96 6.13
C PRO A 199 -11.10 17.86 5.10
N ALA A 200 -10.07 17.03 5.31
CA ALA A 200 -9.75 15.88 4.46
C ALA A 200 -9.38 14.66 5.33
N ILE A 201 -10.00 13.52 5.03
CA ILE A 201 -9.63 12.17 5.51
C ILE A 201 -9.06 11.43 4.29
#